data_AF-A0A6C0JY46-F1
#
_entry.id   AF-A0A6C0JY46-F1
#
_cell.length_a   1.000
_cell.length_b   1.000
_cell.length_c   1.000
_cell.angle_alpha   90.00
_cell.angle_beta   90.00
_cell.angle_gamma   90.00
#
_symmetry.space_group_name_H-M   'P 1'
#
loop_
_entity.id
_entity.type
_entity.pdbx_description
1 polymer ?
#
loop_
_entity_poly.entity_id
_entity_poly.type
_entity_poly.pdbx_seq_one_letter_code
_entity_poly.pdbx_strand_id
1 'polypeptide(L)'
;MSSQPDLHESSYDPSAYPASQDAYGMTEETKDLKREQFRTYLHSLIDNTIEQEDTIELVIPTTTNKHFFYFIGRLNPPHDGHIAALEALIHKANAAGSEPLILLGSGPGKLQTLDNPIPFSLKREFIESKLSEKEIGGMPIVPNMYHIEEMASPAGQVSAYVMGSLEDNINYDEITITHVAGGKDEDTTKLAFALNAARKTAESIQPGAQITASTFAVEAKPSASLSDQPMSATQVRKSVYNDYLEGKGFDEWNPQYKEFYGTMAHQIYDAILAPALGLKREQVLDYIKTGQLPKPSSESTGKKQRTSKKTGGNRKHRTHKNKKQSIYNKTVRRNKRRTLRKQ
;
A
#
# COMPACT_ATOMS: atom_id res chain seq x y z
N MET A 1 -33.62 -17.64 53.00
CA MET A 1 -33.90 -18.73 52.04
C MET A 1 -33.44 -18.20 50.70
N SER A 2 -32.21 -18.51 50.29
CA SER A 2 -31.86 -19.60 49.34
C SER A 2 -32.62 -19.42 48.02
N SER A 3 -31.99 -19.22 46.87
CA SER A 3 -31.02 -20.15 46.28
C SER A 3 -30.21 -19.50 45.14
N GLN A 4 -28.90 -19.78 45.10
CA GLN A 4 -28.04 -19.52 43.94
C GLN A 4 -28.25 -20.61 42.87
N PRO A 5 -28.05 -20.32 41.57
CA PRO A 5 -28.04 -21.34 40.53
C PRO A 5 -26.65 -21.98 40.39
N ASP A 6 -26.66 -23.30 40.25
CA ASP A 6 -25.52 -24.20 40.06
C ASP A 6 -24.73 -23.88 38.78
N LEU A 7 -23.41 -23.77 38.94
CA LEU A 7 -22.45 -23.75 37.84
C LEU A 7 -22.08 -25.22 37.52
N HIS A 8 -22.52 -25.69 36.36
CA HIS A 8 -22.06 -26.96 35.79
C HIS A 8 -20.61 -26.81 35.31
N GLU A 9 -19.68 -27.50 35.98
CA GLU A 9 -18.33 -27.74 35.47
C GLU A 9 -18.39 -28.62 34.22
N SER A 10 -18.08 -28.02 33.08
CA SER A 10 -17.78 -28.71 31.83
C SER A 10 -16.34 -29.22 31.89
N SER A 11 -16.18 -30.54 31.93
CA SER A 11 -14.87 -31.22 31.88
C SER A 11 -14.22 -30.98 30.52
N TYR A 12 -13.15 -30.17 30.50
CA TYR A 12 -12.32 -29.92 29.34
C TYR A 12 -11.44 -31.15 29.05
N ASP A 13 -11.68 -31.82 27.92
CA ASP A 13 -10.86 -32.91 27.40
C ASP A 13 -9.78 -32.34 26.45
N PRO A 14 -8.48 -32.32 26.84
CA PRO A 14 -7.42 -31.73 26.03
C PRO A 14 -6.98 -32.60 24.84
N SER A 15 -7.56 -33.79 24.64
CA SER A 15 -7.10 -34.76 23.64
C SER A 15 -7.78 -34.65 22.26
N ALA A 16 -8.71 -33.70 22.08
CA ALA A 16 -9.50 -33.56 20.85
C ALA A 16 -8.92 -32.58 19.79
N TYR A 17 -7.70 -32.07 19.95
CA TYR A 17 -7.07 -31.20 18.95
C TYR A 17 -6.22 -32.02 17.96
N PRO A 18 -6.61 -32.14 16.68
CA PRO A 18 -5.73 -32.70 15.66
C PRO A 18 -4.51 -31.81 15.46
N ALA A 19 -3.38 -32.46 15.14
CA ALA A 19 -2.07 -31.84 14.98
C ALA A 19 -2.12 -30.58 14.09
N SER A 20 -1.46 -29.54 14.58
CA SER A 20 -1.16 -28.23 14.00
C SER A 20 -1.49 -28.05 12.51
N GLN A 21 -2.64 -27.44 12.23
CA GLN A 21 -2.86 -26.70 11.00
C GLN A 21 -2.20 -25.33 11.14
N ASP A 22 -1.25 -25.02 10.26
CA ASP A 22 -0.79 -23.66 10.03
C ASP A 22 -1.89 -22.83 9.35
N ALA A 23 -1.71 -21.50 9.33
CA ALA A 23 -2.72 -20.48 8.99
C ALA A 23 -3.39 -20.58 7.60
N TYR A 24 -3.08 -21.63 6.84
CA TYR A 24 -3.59 -21.91 5.50
C TYR A 24 -4.30 -23.27 5.37
N GLY A 25 -4.51 -24.01 6.46
CA GLY A 25 -5.32 -25.24 6.47
C GLY A 25 -4.82 -26.38 5.57
N MET A 26 -3.55 -26.34 5.13
CA MET A 26 -2.95 -27.40 4.32
C MET A 26 -2.24 -28.41 5.23
N THR A 27 -2.68 -29.65 5.18
CA THR A 27 -2.00 -30.78 5.85
C THR A 27 -0.57 -30.95 5.31
N GLU A 28 0.36 -31.46 6.12
CA GLU A 28 1.72 -31.78 5.65
C GLU A 28 1.70 -32.76 4.46
N GLU A 29 0.74 -33.69 4.45
CA GLU A 29 0.51 -34.63 3.35
C GLU A 29 0.23 -33.91 2.01
N THR A 30 -0.53 -32.81 2.03
CA THR A 30 -0.77 -31.98 0.84
C THR A 30 0.44 -31.16 0.39
N LYS A 31 1.34 -30.79 1.31
CA LYS A 31 2.58 -30.09 0.97
C LYS A 31 3.59 -31.04 0.33
N ASP A 32 3.68 -32.25 0.86
CA ASP A 32 4.55 -33.29 0.32
C ASP A 32 4.07 -33.75 -1.06
N LEU A 33 2.76 -33.93 -1.25
CA LEU A 33 2.19 -34.26 -2.57
C LEU A 33 2.53 -33.21 -3.63
N LYS A 34 2.49 -31.91 -3.27
CA LYS A 34 2.84 -30.81 -4.19
C LYS A 34 4.34 -30.75 -4.48
N ARG A 35 5.19 -31.06 -3.50
CA ARG A 35 6.65 -31.19 -3.70
C ARG A 35 6.97 -32.36 -4.63
N GLU A 36 6.28 -33.49 -4.47
CA GLU A 36 6.42 -34.67 -5.32
C GLU A 36 5.98 -34.37 -6.76
N GLN A 37 4.87 -33.65 -6.95
CA GLN A 37 4.39 -33.21 -8.27
C GLN A 37 5.38 -32.27 -8.95
N PHE A 38 5.95 -31.31 -8.21
CA PHE A 38 6.96 -30.41 -8.74
C PHE A 38 8.27 -31.13 -9.08
N ARG A 39 8.71 -32.09 -8.25
CA ARG A 39 9.86 -32.97 -8.56
C ARG A 39 9.62 -33.81 -9.80
N THR A 40 8.44 -34.39 -9.95
CA THR A 40 8.07 -35.19 -11.13
C THR A 40 8.08 -34.33 -12.39
N TYR A 41 7.58 -33.09 -12.32
CA TYR A 41 7.65 -32.13 -13.41
C TYR A 41 9.10 -31.79 -13.79
N LEU A 42 9.97 -31.52 -12.81
CA LEU A 42 11.39 -31.28 -13.05
C LEU A 42 12.09 -32.50 -13.67
N HIS A 43 11.79 -33.71 -13.21
CA HIS A 43 12.32 -34.93 -13.82
C HIS A 43 11.82 -35.14 -15.25
N SER A 44 10.55 -34.83 -15.54
CA SER A 44 10.01 -34.93 -16.91
C SER A 44 10.63 -33.93 -17.90
N LEU A 45 11.20 -32.82 -17.41
CA LEU A 45 11.97 -31.87 -18.22
C LEU A 45 13.39 -32.37 -18.49
N ILE A 46 13.96 -33.14 -17.56
CA ILE A 46 15.29 -33.75 -17.69
C ILE A 46 15.23 -34.99 -18.60
N ASP A 47 14.20 -35.84 -18.47
CA ASP A 47 14.07 -37.09 -19.23
C ASP A 47 13.80 -36.88 -20.74
N ASN A 48 13.36 -35.69 -21.16
CA ASN A 48 13.23 -35.33 -22.58
C ASN A 48 14.55 -34.85 -23.21
N THR A 49 15.63 -34.81 -22.44
CA THR A 49 16.92 -34.28 -22.87
C THR A 49 18.01 -35.21 -22.33
N ILE A 50 18.29 -36.36 -22.98
CA ILE A 50 19.61 -37.05 -23.04
C ILE A 50 19.42 -38.54 -23.42
N GLU A 51 19.66 -38.86 -24.70
CA GLU A 51 20.38 -40.08 -25.09
C GLU A 51 21.72 -39.60 -25.68
N GLN A 52 22.68 -39.27 -24.81
CA GLN A 52 24.10 -39.20 -25.14
C GLN A 52 24.90 -39.08 -23.84
N GLU A 53 25.70 -40.11 -23.55
CA GLU A 53 26.69 -40.12 -22.47
C GLU A 53 27.83 -39.15 -22.81
N ASP A 54 27.58 -37.86 -22.64
CA ASP A 54 28.64 -36.88 -22.46
C ASP A 54 28.65 -36.45 -21.00
N THR A 55 29.84 -36.40 -20.41
CA THR A 55 30.07 -35.86 -19.07
C THR A 55 29.45 -34.47 -18.95
N ILE A 56 28.28 -34.38 -18.30
CA ILE A 56 27.60 -33.12 -18.03
C ILE A 56 28.40 -32.42 -16.92
N GLU A 57 29.30 -31.52 -17.31
CA GLU A 57 29.71 -30.44 -16.41
C GLU A 57 28.43 -29.71 -16.02
N LEU A 58 28.04 -29.85 -14.75
CA LEU A 58 26.93 -29.11 -14.19
C LEU A 58 27.34 -27.64 -14.12
N VAL A 59 27.17 -26.91 -15.22
CA VAL A 59 27.30 -25.46 -15.26
C VAL A 59 26.13 -24.92 -14.46
N ILE A 60 26.34 -24.73 -13.16
CA ILE A 60 25.41 -23.96 -12.31
C ILE A 60 25.36 -22.56 -12.95
N PRO A 61 24.22 -22.10 -13.49
CA PRO A 61 24.13 -20.75 -14.01
C PRO A 61 24.47 -19.78 -12.87
N THR A 62 25.64 -19.16 -12.95
CA THR A 62 26.18 -18.28 -11.90
C THR A 62 25.47 -16.93 -11.83
N THR A 63 24.57 -16.64 -12.78
CA THR A 63 23.80 -15.39 -12.80
C THR A 63 22.49 -15.56 -12.05
N THR A 64 22.46 -15.09 -10.80
CA THR A 64 21.20 -14.96 -10.06
C THR A 64 20.66 -13.54 -10.25
N ASN A 65 19.52 -13.45 -10.94
CA ASN A 65 18.80 -12.20 -11.15
C ASN A 65 17.62 -12.15 -10.19
N LYS A 66 17.38 -10.98 -9.58
CA LYS A 66 16.21 -10.76 -8.72
C LYS A 66 15.36 -9.62 -9.25
N HIS A 67 14.07 -9.85 -9.32
CA HIS A 67 13.11 -8.82 -9.71
C HIS A 67 12.15 -8.51 -8.58
N PHE A 68 11.86 -7.23 -8.40
CA PHE A 68 10.91 -6.70 -7.43
C PHE A 68 9.89 -5.84 -8.16
N PHE A 69 8.62 -6.07 -7.85
CA PHE A 69 7.52 -5.34 -8.45
C PHE A 69 6.59 -4.86 -7.35
N TYR A 70 6.25 -3.57 -7.40
CA TYR A 70 5.29 -3.04 -6.44
C TYR A 70 4.41 -1.94 -7.01
N PHE A 71 3.25 -1.77 -6.38
CA PHE A 71 2.28 -0.71 -6.66
C PHE A 71 1.98 0.06 -5.38
N ILE A 72 1.83 1.38 -5.49
CA ILE A 72 1.38 2.23 -4.38
C ILE A 72 0.22 3.08 -4.87
N GLY A 73 -0.93 3.02 -4.18
CA GLY A 73 -2.08 3.84 -4.54
C GLY A 73 -3.13 3.94 -3.44
N ARG A 74 -3.96 4.99 -3.50
CA ARG A 74 -5.05 5.19 -2.52
C ARG A 74 -6.31 4.39 -2.86
N LEU A 75 -6.61 4.28 -4.16
CA LEU A 75 -7.75 3.56 -4.73
C LEU A 75 -9.07 3.92 -4.03
N ASN A 76 -9.40 5.21 -4.01
CA ASN A 76 -10.50 5.74 -3.21
C ASN A 76 -11.49 6.54 -4.08
N PRO A 77 -12.45 5.91 -4.77
CA PRO A 77 -12.64 4.47 -4.88
C PRO A 77 -11.71 3.81 -5.93
N PRO A 78 -11.58 2.47 -5.90
CA PRO A 78 -11.00 1.71 -7.01
C PRO A 78 -11.82 1.91 -8.29
N HIS A 79 -11.19 1.81 -9.45
CA HIS A 79 -11.81 1.96 -10.79
C HIS A 79 -11.02 1.16 -11.83
N ASP A 80 -11.50 1.05 -13.07
CA ASP A 80 -10.89 0.20 -14.12
C ASP A 80 -9.39 0.45 -14.31
N GLY A 81 -8.98 1.72 -14.40
CA GLY A 81 -7.57 2.07 -14.52
C GLY A 81 -6.68 1.53 -13.39
N HIS A 82 -7.20 1.45 -12.15
CA HIS A 82 -6.48 0.82 -11.05
C HIS A 82 -6.39 -0.69 -11.24
N ILE A 83 -7.51 -1.35 -11.60
CA ILE A 83 -7.55 -2.80 -11.80
C ILE A 83 -6.59 -3.21 -12.93
N ALA A 84 -6.58 -2.48 -14.04
CA ALA A 84 -5.65 -2.71 -15.14
C ALA A 84 -4.17 -2.55 -14.72
N ALA A 85 -3.86 -1.57 -13.88
CA ALA A 85 -2.50 -1.40 -13.36
C ALA A 85 -2.08 -2.55 -12.44
N LEU A 86 -2.99 -3.03 -11.58
CA LEU A 86 -2.74 -4.16 -10.70
C LEU A 86 -2.62 -5.48 -11.49
N GLU A 87 -3.45 -5.69 -12.51
CA GLU A 87 -3.34 -6.84 -13.41
C GLU A 87 -1.99 -6.86 -14.13
N ALA A 88 -1.56 -5.73 -14.69
CA ALA A 88 -0.26 -5.60 -15.35
C ALA A 88 0.92 -5.80 -14.38
N LEU A 89 0.80 -5.33 -13.14
CA LEU A 89 1.78 -5.59 -12.08
C LEU A 89 1.92 -7.10 -11.84
N ILE A 90 0.80 -7.79 -11.62
CA ILE A 90 0.79 -9.22 -11.28
C ILE A 90 1.33 -10.03 -12.45
N HIS A 91 0.91 -9.74 -13.68
CA HIS A 91 1.41 -10.41 -14.87
C HIS A 91 2.93 -10.25 -15.02
N LYS A 92 3.46 -9.03 -14.87
CA LYS A 92 4.91 -8.78 -15.00
C LYS A 92 5.71 -9.45 -13.89
N ALA A 93 5.23 -9.38 -12.66
CA ALA A 93 5.91 -9.97 -11.52
C ALA A 93 6.00 -11.48 -11.64
N ASN A 94 4.87 -12.15 -11.90
CA ASN A 94 4.82 -13.60 -12.02
C ASN A 94 5.63 -14.10 -13.23
N ALA A 95 5.59 -13.39 -14.37
CA ALA A 95 6.42 -13.72 -15.53
C ALA A 95 7.93 -13.62 -15.24
N ALA A 96 8.31 -12.81 -14.25
CA ALA A 96 9.69 -12.63 -13.79
C ALA A 96 10.01 -13.46 -12.53
N GLY A 97 9.13 -14.39 -12.12
CA GLY A 97 9.33 -15.23 -10.93
C GLY A 97 9.33 -14.45 -9.61
N SER A 98 8.61 -13.32 -9.56
CA SER A 98 8.54 -12.42 -8.41
C SER A 98 7.12 -12.32 -7.87
N GLU A 99 6.98 -12.27 -6.55
CA GLU A 99 5.70 -11.97 -5.89
C GLU A 99 5.54 -10.44 -5.75
N PRO A 100 4.53 -9.82 -6.36
CA PRO A 100 4.35 -8.37 -6.33
C PRO A 100 3.76 -7.87 -5.01
N LEU A 101 4.17 -6.68 -4.59
CA LEU A 101 3.62 -5.95 -3.45
C LEU A 101 2.61 -4.87 -3.88
N ILE A 102 1.43 -4.84 -3.25
CA ILE A 102 0.38 -3.83 -3.47
C ILE A 102 0.14 -3.08 -2.16
N LEU A 103 0.54 -1.81 -2.11
CA LEU A 103 0.32 -0.95 -0.94
C LEU A 103 -0.89 -0.03 -1.14
N LEU A 104 -1.91 -0.20 -0.30
CA LEU A 104 -3.17 0.54 -0.38
C LEU A 104 -3.28 1.62 0.69
N GLY A 105 -3.34 2.88 0.27
CA GLY A 105 -3.47 4.04 1.16
C GLY A 105 -4.90 4.39 1.57
N SER A 106 -5.15 4.50 2.86
CA SER A 106 -6.45 4.93 3.43
C SER A 106 -6.60 6.45 3.62
N GLY A 107 -5.61 7.24 3.17
CA GLY A 107 -5.57 8.68 3.39
C GLY A 107 -4.91 9.08 4.71
N PRO A 108 -4.76 10.39 4.97
CA PRO A 108 -4.06 10.88 6.15
C PRO A 108 -4.79 10.49 7.44
N GLY A 109 -4.06 9.91 8.39
CA GLY A 109 -4.57 9.60 9.73
C GLY A 109 -5.62 8.48 9.79
N LYS A 110 -5.79 7.69 8.72
CA LYS A 110 -6.83 6.64 8.60
C LYS A 110 -8.26 7.16 8.77
N LEU A 111 -8.47 8.47 8.67
CA LEU A 111 -9.79 9.09 8.76
C LEU A 111 -10.47 9.05 7.40
N GLN A 112 -11.73 8.60 7.38
CA GLN A 112 -12.56 8.68 6.20
C GLN A 112 -12.89 10.15 5.92
N THR A 113 -12.58 10.59 4.71
CA THR A 113 -12.82 11.96 4.24
C THR A 113 -13.47 11.91 2.87
N LEU A 114 -13.99 13.04 2.38
CA LEU A 114 -14.59 13.07 1.03
C LEU A 114 -13.62 12.62 -0.08
N ASP A 115 -12.31 12.73 0.13
CA ASP A 115 -11.26 12.27 -0.78
C ASP A 115 -10.79 10.83 -0.54
N ASN A 116 -11.01 10.29 0.66
CA ASN A 116 -10.59 8.94 1.05
C ASN A 116 -11.73 8.26 1.83
N PRO A 117 -12.88 8.02 1.18
CA PRO A 117 -14.06 7.60 1.93
C PRO A 117 -14.07 6.09 2.22
N ILE A 118 -13.35 5.28 1.43
CA ILE A 118 -13.41 3.82 1.51
C ILE A 118 -12.33 3.29 2.45
N PRO A 119 -12.69 2.46 3.45
CA PRO A 119 -11.72 1.87 4.36
C PRO A 119 -10.84 0.82 3.66
N PHE A 120 -9.69 0.50 4.26
CA PHE A 120 -8.75 -0.49 3.70
C PHE A 120 -9.40 -1.85 3.42
N SER A 121 -10.14 -2.40 4.38
CA SER A 121 -10.76 -3.72 4.27
C SER A 121 -11.67 -3.84 3.05
N LEU A 122 -12.58 -2.88 2.87
CA LEU A 122 -13.52 -2.87 1.75
C LEU A 122 -12.80 -2.69 0.40
N LYS A 123 -11.74 -1.86 0.34
CA LYS A 123 -10.93 -1.74 -0.88
C LYS A 123 -10.23 -3.04 -1.22
N ARG A 124 -9.63 -3.69 -0.22
CA ARG A 124 -8.91 -4.95 -0.39
C ARG A 124 -9.86 -6.02 -0.92
N GLU A 125 -11.00 -6.22 -0.27
CA GLU A 125 -12.03 -7.19 -0.68
C GLU A 125 -12.50 -6.94 -2.12
N PHE A 126 -12.77 -5.69 -2.47
CA PHE A 126 -13.17 -5.33 -3.84
C PHE A 126 -12.08 -5.64 -4.87
N ILE A 127 -10.82 -5.31 -4.57
CA ILE A 127 -9.70 -5.56 -5.46
C ILE A 127 -9.49 -7.06 -5.64
N GLU A 128 -9.50 -7.84 -4.56
CA GLU A 128 -9.35 -9.30 -4.61
C GLU A 128 -10.47 -9.94 -5.45
N SER A 129 -11.72 -9.49 -5.27
CA SER A 129 -12.86 -9.92 -6.09
C SER A 129 -12.70 -9.55 -7.56
N LYS A 130 -12.14 -8.38 -7.88
CA LYS A 130 -11.94 -7.96 -9.28
C LYS A 130 -10.79 -8.66 -9.95
N LEU A 131 -9.73 -8.98 -9.20
CA LEU A 131 -8.58 -9.70 -9.73
C LEU A 131 -8.92 -11.18 -9.97
N SER A 132 -9.78 -11.81 -9.15
CA SER A 132 -10.19 -13.19 -9.39
C SER A 132 -11.03 -13.40 -10.67
N GLU A 133 -11.63 -12.33 -11.20
CA GLU A 133 -12.28 -12.29 -12.52
C GLU A 133 -11.26 -12.23 -13.68
N LYS A 134 -9.97 -12.05 -13.42
CA LYS A 134 -8.89 -11.93 -14.42
C LYS A 134 -8.08 -13.21 -14.54
N GLU A 135 -7.35 -13.32 -15.64
CA GLU A 135 -6.53 -14.49 -15.95
C GLU A 135 -5.10 -14.12 -16.36
N ILE A 136 -4.15 -14.99 -16.05
CA ILE A 136 -2.76 -14.96 -16.51
C ILE A 136 -2.43 -16.33 -17.09
N GLY A 137 -2.08 -16.39 -18.37
CA GLY A 137 -1.76 -17.65 -19.05
C GLY A 137 -2.95 -18.63 -19.11
N GLY A 138 -4.18 -18.13 -19.10
CA GLY A 138 -5.41 -18.95 -19.08
C GLY A 138 -5.76 -19.53 -17.71
N MET A 139 -5.10 -19.07 -16.63
CA MET A 139 -5.45 -19.43 -15.26
C MET A 139 -5.93 -18.20 -14.49
N PRO A 140 -6.95 -18.35 -13.61
CA PRO A 140 -7.47 -17.23 -12.82
C PRO A 140 -6.40 -16.69 -11.87
N ILE A 141 -6.38 -15.37 -11.67
CA ILE A 141 -5.51 -14.76 -10.68
C ILE A 141 -6.04 -15.13 -9.28
N VAL A 142 -5.18 -15.75 -8.47
CA VAL A 142 -5.51 -16.21 -7.11
C VAL A 142 -4.71 -15.44 -6.04
N PRO A 143 -5.20 -15.35 -4.79
CA PRO A 143 -4.61 -14.48 -3.75
C PRO A 143 -3.15 -14.76 -3.36
N ASN A 144 -2.59 -15.92 -3.72
CA ASN A 144 -1.18 -16.25 -3.48
C ASN A 144 -0.24 -15.76 -4.60
N MET A 145 -0.75 -15.08 -5.61
CA MET A 145 0.04 -14.50 -6.71
C MET A 145 0.46 -13.05 -6.45
N TYR A 146 0.05 -12.47 -5.32
CA TYR A 146 0.31 -11.08 -4.94
C TYR A 146 0.14 -10.86 -3.44
N HIS A 147 0.79 -9.83 -2.91
CA HIS A 147 0.65 -9.41 -1.52
C HIS A 147 -0.03 -8.04 -1.42
N ILE A 148 -1.18 -7.94 -0.73
CA ILE A 148 -1.84 -6.65 -0.44
C ILE A 148 -1.63 -6.25 1.02
N GLU A 149 -1.12 -5.04 1.24
CA GLU A 149 -0.91 -4.48 2.58
C GLU A 149 -1.54 -3.08 2.71
N GLU A 150 -2.00 -2.73 3.92
CA GLU A 150 -2.39 -1.36 4.24
C GLU A 150 -1.14 -0.47 4.29
N MET A 151 -1.15 0.61 3.54
CA MET A 151 -0.02 1.52 3.47
C MET A 151 0.09 2.38 4.74
N ALA A 152 1.17 2.19 5.50
CA ALA A 152 1.53 2.99 6.66
C ALA A 152 2.73 3.91 6.38
N SER A 153 3.81 3.34 5.84
CA SER A 153 5.04 4.04 5.46
C SER A 153 5.51 3.48 4.12
N PRO A 154 5.19 4.13 2.98
CA PRO A 154 5.43 3.54 1.67
C PRO A 154 6.91 3.19 1.45
N ALA A 155 7.82 4.09 1.81
CA ALA A 155 9.26 3.83 1.69
C ALA A 155 9.73 2.70 2.62
N GLY A 156 9.24 2.67 3.87
CA GLY A 156 9.61 1.65 4.83
C GLY A 156 9.12 0.26 4.42
N GLN A 157 7.88 0.16 3.95
CA GLN A 157 7.27 -1.10 3.51
C GLN A 157 7.93 -1.63 2.24
N VAL A 158 8.20 -0.79 1.24
CA VAL A 158 8.92 -1.23 0.04
C VAL A 158 10.36 -1.64 0.36
N SER A 159 11.07 -0.90 1.22
CA SER A 159 12.40 -1.31 1.69
C SER A 159 12.36 -2.65 2.44
N ALA A 160 11.36 -2.86 3.31
CA ALA A 160 11.20 -4.11 4.04
C ALA A 160 10.89 -5.29 3.10
N TYR A 161 10.07 -5.07 2.08
CA TYR A 161 9.78 -6.05 1.03
C TYR A 161 11.03 -6.45 0.23
N VAL A 162 11.85 -5.46 -0.17
CA VAL A 162 13.14 -5.75 -0.84
C VAL A 162 14.06 -6.53 0.09
N MET A 163 14.26 -6.04 1.32
CA MET A 163 15.14 -6.68 2.30
C MET A 163 14.69 -8.10 2.64
N GLY A 164 13.40 -8.33 2.85
CA GLY A 164 12.86 -9.63 3.25
C GLY A 164 12.91 -10.69 2.14
N SER A 165 13.08 -10.30 0.87
CA SER A 165 13.17 -11.25 -0.25
C SER A 165 14.59 -11.42 -0.80
N LEU A 166 15.56 -10.66 -0.29
CA LEU A 166 16.98 -10.88 -0.55
C LEU A 166 17.52 -11.86 0.49
N GLU A 167 18.16 -12.93 0.02
CA GLU A 167 18.78 -13.93 0.88
C GLU A 167 20.25 -13.60 1.09
N ASP A 168 20.73 -13.65 2.34
CA ASP A 168 22.10 -13.25 2.71
C ASP A 168 23.19 -14.13 2.06
N ASN A 169 22.85 -15.35 1.62
CA ASN A 169 23.80 -16.32 1.08
C ASN A 169 23.79 -16.39 -0.45
N ILE A 170 22.99 -15.56 -1.13
CA ILE A 170 22.92 -15.50 -2.59
C ILE A 170 23.57 -14.19 -3.05
N ASN A 171 24.57 -14.30 -3.93
CA ASN A 171 25.16 -13.15 -4.60
C ASN A 171 24.41 -12.92 -5.92
N TYR A 172 23.63 -11.84 -5.96
CA TYR A 172 22.89 -11.44 -7.15
C TYR A 172 23.77 -10.61 -8.07
N ASP A 173 23.74 -10.93 -9.37
CA ASP A 173 24.44 -10.13 -10.38
C ASP A 173 23.60 -8.91 -10.77
N GLU A 174 22.29 -9.10 -10.92
CA GLU A 174 21.34 -8.05 -11.27
C GLU A 174 20.13 -8.04 -10.34
N ILE A 175 19.75 -6.84 -9.90
CA ILE A 175 18.51 -6.59 -9.16
C ILE A 175 17.70 -5.52 -9.90
N THR A 176 16.51 -5.88 -10.34
CA THR A 176 15.55 -4.93 -10.93
C THR A 176 14.44 -4.60 -9.96
N ILE A 177 14.17 -3.32 -9.73
CA ILE A 177 13.07 -2.83 -8.91
C ILE A 177 12.15 -1.99 -9.79
N THR A 178 10.90 -2.44 -9.95
CA THR A 178 9.91 -1.79 -10.82
C THR A 178 8.73 -1.31 -9.99
N HIS A 179 8.52 0.01 -9.98
CA HIS A 179 7.28 0.61 -9.51
C HIS A 179 6.25 0.62 -10.64
N VAL A 180 5.12 -0.05 -10.49
CA VAL A 180 4.01 0.04 -11.43
C VAL A 180 3.05 1.13 -10.99
N ALA A 181 2.81 2.12 -11.85
CA ALA A 181 1.93 3.26 -11.57
C ALA A 181 0.76 3.30 -12.57
N GLY A 182 -0.43 3.65 -12.11
CA GLY A 182 -1.59 3.85 -12.99
C GLY A 182 -1.55 5.23 -13.63
N GLY A 183 -1.37 5.27 -14.96
CA GLY A 183 -1.71 6.28 -15.99
C GLY A 183 -1.69 7.78 -15.73
N LYS A 184 -1.31 8.27 -14.55
CA LYS A 184 -1.30 9.68 -14.18
C LYS A 184 0.13 10.07 -13.82
N ASP A 185 0.76 10.87 -14.67
CA ASP A 185 2.16 11.31 -14.56
C ASP A 185 2.52 11.91 -13.18
N GLU A 186 1.52 12.41 -12.44
CA GLU A 186 1.72 12.91 -11.09
C GLU A 186 2.21 11.85 -10.10
N ASP A 187 1.85 10.57 -10.27
CA ASP A 187 2.11 9.53 -9.28
C ASP A 187 3.55 9.01 -9.35
N THR A 188 4.13 8.97 -10.56
CA THR A 188 5.53 8.53 -10.77
C THR A 188 6.52 9.44 -10.06
N THR A 189 6.30 10.76 -10.12
CA THR A 189 7.17 11.76 -9.47
C THR A 189 6.94 11.81 -7.95
N LYS A 190 5.68 11.75 -7.50
CA LYS A 190 5.35 11.81 -6.07
C LYS A 190 5.88 10.62 -5.29
N LEU A 191 6.01 9.46 -5.93
CA LEU A 191 6.41 8.20 -5.29
C LEU A 191 7.89 7.83 -5.52
N ALA A 192 8.66 8.70 -6.20
CA ALA A 192 10.09 8.50 -6.42
C ALA A 192 10.88 8.30 -5.11
N PHE A 193 10.41 8.85 -3.98
CA PHE A 193 11.05 8.64 -2.68
C PHE A 193 11.03 7.17 -2.23
N ALA A 194 9.96 6.43 -2.52
CA ALA A 194 9.84 5.02 -2.16
C ALA A 194 10.75 4.15 -3.04
N LEU A 195 10.80 4.44 -4.35
CA LEU A 195 11.68 3.76 -5.29
C LEU A 195 13.16 3.96 -4.91
N ASN A 196 13.53 5.19 -4.55
CA ASN A 196 14.88 5.51 -4.08
C ASN A 196 15.23 4.81 -2.77
N ALA A 197 14.27 4.65 -1.85
CA ALA A 197 14.49 3.91 -0.60
C ALA A 197 14.74 2.42 -0.88
N ALA A 198 13.92 1.82 -1.74
CA ALA A 198 14.07 0.43 -2.18
C ALA A 198 15.45 0.18 -2.81
N ARG A 199 15.86 1.07 -3.73
CA ARG A 199 17.17 1.00 -4.39
C ARG A 199 18.32 1.05 -3.41
N LYS A 200 18.30 2.00 -2.47
CA LYS A 200 19.33 2.13 -1.43
C LYS A 200 19.39 0.92 -0.50
N THR A 201 18.24 0.33 -0.20
CA THR A 201 18.18 -0.92 0.58
C THR A 201 18.87 -2.05 -0.17
N ALA A 202 18.56 -2.26 -1.45
CA ALA A 202 19.25 -3.25 -2.28
C ALA A 202 20.77 -2.98 -2.36
N GLU A 203 21.18 -1.73 -2.61
CA GLU A 203 22.60 -1.31 -2.69
C GLU A 203 23.36 -1.64 -1.40
N SER A 204 22.70 -1.50 -0.25
CA SER A 204 23.31 -1.77 1.06
C SER A 204 23.46 -3.26 1.36
N ILE A 205 22.56 -4.11 0.85
CA ILE A 205 22.55 -5.55 1.13
C ILE A 205 23.41 -6.28 0.10
N GLN A 206 23.35 -5.86 -1.16
CA GLN A 206 24.00 -6.49 -2.31
C GLN A 206 24.90 -5.47 -3.04
N PRO A 207 26.03 -5.04 -2.43
CA PRO A 207 26.88 -3.96 -2.97
C PRO A 207 27.61 -4.34 -4.26
N GLY A 208 27.68 -5.62 -4.61
CA GLY A 208 28.26 -6.13 -5.86
C GLY A 208 27.27 -6.22 -7.02
N ALA A 209 25.97 -6.14 -6.76
CA ALA A 209 24.92 -6.30 -7.77
C ALA A 209 24.74 -5.03 -8.61
N GLN A 210 24.44 -5.19 -9.89
CA GLN A 210 23.92 -4.12 -10.73
C GLN A 210 22.44 -3.88 -10.38
N ILE A 211 22.12 -2.69 -9.87
CA ILE A 211 20.76 -2.38 -9.41
C ILE A 211 20.08 -1.39 -10.36
N THR A 212 19.01 -1.83 -10.99
CA THR A 212 18.15 -1.00 -11.85
C THR A 212 16.84 -0.70 -11.13
N ALA A 213 16.49 0.57 -10.98
CA ALA A 213 15.22 1.00 -10.40
C ALA A 213 14.45 1.87 -11.41
N SER A 214 13.23 1.47 -11.76
CA SER A 214 12.43 2.12 -12.79
C SER A 214 10.96 2.22 -12.41
N THR A 215 10.22 3.03 -13.16
CA THR A 215 8.76 3.12 -13.06
C THR A 215 8.15 2.69 -14.38
N PHE A 216 7.12 1.86 -14.31
CA PHE A 216 6.32 1.41 -15.43
C PHE A 216 4.92 1.99 -15.31
N ALA A 217 4.55 2.90 -16.22
CA ALA A 217 3.21 3.47 -16.26
C ALA A 217 2.26 2.58 -17.07
N VAL A 218 1.08 2.32 -16.51
CA VAL A 218 0.00 1.58 -17.18
C VAL A 218 -1.09 2.57 -17.55
N GLU A 219 -1.33 2.77 -18.84
CA GLU A 219 -2.43 3.61 -19.28
C GLU A 219 -3.78 2.99 -18.91
N ALA A 220 -4.70 3.83 -18.41
CA ALA A 220 -6.04 3.38 -18.09
C ALA A 220 -6.80 3.07 -19.39
N LYS A 221 -7.22 1.82 -19.55
CA LYS A 221 -8.15 1.45 -20.63
C LYS A 221 -9.60 1.68 -20.16
N PRO A 222 -10.51 2.09 -21.06
CA PRO A 222 -11.94 2.12 -20.76
C PRO A 222 -12.43 0.72 -20.38
N SER A 223 -13.43 0.66 -19.50
CA SER A 223 -14.13 -0.60 -19.25
C SER A 223 -14.82 -1.04 -20.53
N ALA A 224 -14.75 -2.34 -20.86
CA ALA A 224 -15.24 -2.88 -22.12
C ALA A 224 -16.76 -2.71 -22.34
N SER A 225 -17.52 -2.30 -21.31
CA SER A 225 -18.98 -2.43 -21.35
C SER A 225 -19.80 -1.18 -21.70
N LEU A 226 -19.39 0.06 -21.43
CA LEU A 226 -20.37 1.18 -21.53
C LEU A 226 -19.87 2.58 -21.91
N SER A 227 -18.58 2.88 -21.94
CA SER A 227 -18.12 4.22 -22.35
C SER A 227 -16.71 4.24 -22.93
N ASP A 228 -16.48 5.08 -23.94
CA ASP A 228 -15.14 5.31 -24.54
C ASP A 228 -14.16 6.02 -23.58
N GLN A 229 -14.62 6.49 -22.41
CA GLN A 229 -13.80 7.21 -21.44
C GLN A 229 -13.51 6.37 -20.20
N PRO A 230 -12.25 6.29 -19.74
CA PRO A 230 -11.92 5.62 -18.50
C PRO A 230 -12.52 6.34 -17.29
N MET A 231 -13.06 5.56 -16.35
CA MET A 231 -13.60 6.06 -15.09
C MET A 231 -12.49 6.65 -14.21
N SER A 232 -12.79 7.77 -13.52
CA SER A 232 -11.91 8.33 -12.49
C SER A 232 -12.54 8.31 -11.10
N ALA A 233 -11.72 8.10 -10.08
CA ALA A 233 -12.14 8.10 -8.67
C ALA A 233 -12.91 9.39 -8.30
N THR A 234 -12.46 10.54 -8.79
CA THR A 234 -13.09 11.84 -8.53
C THR A 234 -14.52 11.91 -9.11
N GLN A 235 -14.73 11.40 -10.32
CA GLN A 235 -16.07 11.39 -10.94
C GLN A 235 -17.04 10.51 -10.15
N VAL A 236 -16.61 9.30 -9.77
CA VAL A 236 -17.43 8.37 -8.98
C VAL A 236 -17.86 9.00 -7.67
N ARG A 237 -16.92 9.59 -6.91
CA ARG A 237 -17.23 10.26 -5.64
C ARG A 237 -18.22 11.40 -5.81
N LYS A 238 -17.99 12.28 -6.79
CA LYS A 238 -18.89 13.41 -7.07
C LYS A 238 -20.28 12.96 -7.48
N SER A 239 -20.41 11.85 -8.21
CA SER A 239 -21.71 11.27 -8.55
C SER A 239 -22.50 10.90 -7.31
N VAL A 240 -21.90 10.14 -6.37
CA VAL A 240 -22.56 9.75 -5.12
C VAL A 240 -23.01 10.98 -4.32
N TYR A 241 -22.14 11.99 -4.21
CA TYR A 241 -22.48 13.21 -3.48
C TYR A 241 -23.58 14.04 -4.16
N ASN A 242 -23.61 14.10 -5.49
CA ASN A 242 -24.70 14.75 -6.23
C ASN A 242 -26.02 14.03 -6.00
N ASP A 243 -26.04 12.70 -6.11
CA ASP A 243 -27.27 11.89 -5.93
C ASP A 243 -27.83 12.06 -4.51
N TYR A 244 -26.95 12.12 -3.50
CA TYR A 244 -27.34 12.45 -2.12
C TYR A 244 -27.96 13.84 -2.00
N LEU A 245 -27.35 14.85 -2.62
CA LEU A 245 -27.86 16.23 -2.59
C LEU A 245 -29.18 16.40 -3.35
N GLU A 246 -29.44 15.56 -4.35
CA GLU A 246 -30.67 15.56 -5.14
C GLU A 246 -31.77 14.69 -4.54
N GLY A 247 -31.46 13.90 -3.49
CA GLY A 247 -32.42 13.01 -2.84
C GLY A 247 -32.72 11.73 -3.64
N LYS A 248 -31.83 11.36 -4.57
CA LYS A 248 -31.98 10.22 -5.47
C LYS A 248 -31.51 8.89 -4.87
N GLY A 249 -30.42 8.94 -4.09
CA GLY A 249 -29.86 7.76 -3.42
C GLY A 249 -29.20 6.76 -4.37
N PHE A 250 -28.99 5.53 -3.88
CA PHE A 250 -28.33 4.45 -4.63
C PHE A 250 -29.13 4.03 -5.88
N ASP A 251 -30.46 4.06 -5.83
CA ASP A 251 -31.31 3.52 -6.90
C ASP A 251 -31.15 4.27 -8.23
N GLU A 252 -30.86 5.57 -8.21
CA GLU A 252 -30.56 6.33 -9.43
C GLU A 252 -29.05 6.53 -9.67
N TRP A 253 -28.18 5.92 -8.86
CA TRP A 253 -26.74 6.02 -9.09
C TRP A 253 -26.38 5.48 -10.48
N ASN A 254 -25.39 6.10 -11.11
CA ASN A 254 -25.00 5.82 -12.48
C ASN A 254 -24.86 4.31 -12.73
N PRO A 255 -25.63 3.73 -13.69
CA PRO A 255 -25.60 2.30 -13.99
C PRO A 255 -24.22 1.75 -14.30
N GLN A 256 -23.36 2.54 -14.95
CA GLN A 256 -21.98 2.13 -15.25
C GLN A 256 -21.18 1.86 -13.98
N TYR A 257 -21.38 2.65 -12.93
CA TYR A 257 -20.70 2.43 -11.65
C TYR A 257 -21.27 1.21 -10.95
N LYS A 258 -22.60 1.04 -10.96
CA LYS A 258 -23.25 -0.17 -10.41
C LYS A 258 -22.73 -1.44 -11.07
N GLU A 259 -22.62 -1.45 -12.40
CA GLU A 259 -22.10 -2.58 -13.14
C GLU A 259 -20.64 -2.86 -12.79
N PHE A 260 -19.79 -1.83 -12.77
CA PHE A 260 -18.38 -1.98 -12.40
C PHE A 260 -18.21 -2.56 -10.99
N TYR A 261 -18.94 -2.04 -10.00
CA TYR A 261 -18.83 -2.52 -8.63
C TYR A 261 -19.61 -3.81 -8.34
N GLY A 262 -20.52 -4.21 -9.23
CA GLY A 262 -21.26 -5.46 -9.16
C GLY A 262 -22.01 -5.64 -7.84
N THR A 263 -21.85 -6.82 -7.22
CA THR A 263 -22.48 -7.15 -5.93
C THR A 263 -22.04 -6.24 -4.78
N MET A 264 -20.88 -5.60 -4.89
CA MET A 264 -20.34 -4.67 -3.89
C MET A 264 -20.79 -3.22 -4.11
N ALA A 265 -21.56 -2.94 -5.16
CA ALA A 265 -21.95 -1.58 -5.53
C ALA A 265 -22.61 -0.80 -4.39
N HIS A 266 -23.52 -1.42 -3.63
CA HIS A 266 -24.19 -0.75 -2.52
C HIS A 266 -23.21 -0.41 -1.38
N GLN A 267 -22.35 -1.35 -0.99
CA GLN A 267 -21.35 -1.15 0.06
C GLN A 267 -20.36 -0.03 -0.31
N ILE A 268 -19.93 0.01 -1.58
CA ILE A 268 -19.05 1.05 -2.09
C ILE A 268 -19.76 2.41 -2.10
N TYR A 269 -21.02 2.46 -2.55
CA TYR A 269 -21.82 3.68 -2.54
C TYR A 269 -21.95 4.25 -1.11
N ASP A 270 -22.34 3.40 -0.15
CA ASP A 270 -22.50 3.80 1.25
C ASP A 270 -21.19 4.26 1.86
N ALA A 271 -20.09 3.55 1.58
CA ALA A 271 -18.77 3.92 2.05
C ALA A 271 -18.33 5.28 1.49
N ILE A 272 -18.62 5.57 0.21
CA ILE A 272 -18.38 6.88 -0.41
C ILE A 272 -19.22 7.95 0.29
N LEU A 273 -20.50 7.68 0.53
CA LEU A 273 -21.46 8.62 1.10
C LEU A 273 -21.19 8.96 2.58
N ALA A 274 -20.72 7.99 3.38
CA ALA A 274 -20.56 8.10 4.82
C ALA A 274 -19.93 9.42 5.32
N PRO A 275 -18.77 9.90 4.80
CA PRO A 275 -18.17 11.15 5.26
C PRO A 275 -19.00 12.42 4.94
N ALA A 276 -19.98 12.34 4.03
CA ALA A 276 -20.86 13.47 3.69
C ALA A 276 -22.06 13.61 4.64
N LEU A 277 -22.48 12.55 5.33
CA LEU A 277 -23.68 12.55 6.19
C LEU A 277 -23.57 13.50 7.40
N GLY A 278 -22.35 13.78 7.87
CA GLY A 278 -22.08 14.72 8.96
C GLY A 278 -21.84 16.17 8.52
N LEU A 279 -21.91 16.47 7.23
CA LEU A 279 -21.58 17.78 6.67
C LEU A 279 -22.83 18.58 6.29
N LYS A 280 -22.70 19.91 6.32
CA LYS A 280 -23.74 20.79 5.78
C LYS A 280 -23.82 20.66 4.27
N ARG A 281 -25.02 20.82 3.72
CA ARG A 281 -25.29 20.78 2.27
C ARG A 281 -24.31 21.66 1.48
N GLU A 282 -24.04 22.87 1.97
CA GLU A 282 -23.15 23.83 1.31
C GLU A 282 -21.70 23.35 1.26
N GLN A 283 -21.23 22.62 2.27
CA GLN A 283 -19.87 22.08 2.31
C GLN A 283 -19.68 20.96 1.29
N VAL A 284 -20.68 20.09 1.14
CA VAL A 284 -20.67 19.03 0.15
C VAL A 284 -20.72 19.63 -1.27
N LEU A 285 -21.59 20.61 -1.51
CA LEU A 285 -21.67 21.35 -2.77
C LEU A 285 -20.35 22.04 -3.13
N ASP A 286 -19.70 22.69 -2.16
CA ASP A 286 -18.42 23.36 -2.37
C ASP A 286 -17.33 22.36 -2.75
N TYR A 287 -17.25 21.21 -2.07
CA TYR A 287 -16.33 20.12 -2.43
C TYR A 287 -16.57 19.61 -3.85
N ILE A 288 -17.83 19.39 -4.26
CA ILE A 288 -18.15 18.92 -5.62
C ILE A 288 -17.66 19.92 -6.68
N LYS A 289 -17.79 21.23 -6.42
CA LYS A 289 -17.37 22.29 -7.34
C LYS A 289 -15.85 22.48 -7.36
N THR A 290 -15.21 22.53 -6.19
CA THR A 290 -13.82 22.98 -6.06
C THR A 290 -12.81 21.85 -5.86
N GLY A 291 -13.27 20.67 -5.42
CA GLY A 291 -12.43 19.57 -4.95
C GLY A 291 -11.72 19.86 -3.61
N GLN A 292 -12.04 20.97 -2.94
CA GLN A 292 -11.41 21.31 -1.66
C GLN A 292 -12.16 20.66 -0.51
N LEU A 293 -11.43 19.96 0.37
CA LEU A 293 -12.01 19.38 1.57
C LEU A 293 -12.56 20.47 2.50
N PRO A 294 -13.72 20.25 3.13
CA PRO A 294 -14.25 21.15 4.14
C PRO A 294 -13.20 21.33 5.24
N LYS A 295 -12.94 22.58 5.62
CA LYS A 295 -12.12 22.83 6.80
C LYS A 295 -12.85 22.24 8.00
N PRO A 296 -12.17 21.49 8.88
CA PRO A 296 -12.79 21.07 10.12
C PRO A 296 -13.37 22.32 10.76
N SER A 297 -14.67 22.30 11.07
CA SER A 297 -15.27 23.40 11.81
C SER A 297 -14.44 23.51 13.07
N SER A 298 -13.64 24.57 13.18
CA SER A 298 -13.06 24.93 14.45
C SER A 298 -14.26 25.28 15.31
N GLU A 299 -14.82 24.29 16.01
CA GLU A 299 -15.67 24.56 17.13
C GLU A 299 -14.90 25.56 17.96
N SER A 300 -15.47 26.75 18.03
CA SER A 300 -14.96 27.86 18.77
C SER A 300 -14.99 27.46 20.24
N THR A 301 -14.02 26.69 20.72
CA THR A 301 -13.56 26.83 22.09
C THR A 301 -13.09 28.26 22.17
N GLY A 302 -13.95 29.13 22.72
CA GLY A 302 -13.76 30.56 22.80
C GLY A 302 -12.45 30.89 23.52
N LYS A 303 -11.36 30.99 22.76
CA LYS A 303 -10.21 31.75 23.20
C LYS A 303 -10.60 33.21 23.05
N LYS A 304 -11.11 33.77 24.17
CA LYS A 304 -11.11 35.22 24.43
C LYS A 304 -9.82 35.79 23.84
N GLN A 305 -9.93 36.53 22.74
CA GLN A 305 -8.88 37.42 22.28
C GLN A 305 -8.66 38.44 23.40
N ARG A 306 -7.72 38.15 24.31
CA ARG A 306 -7.08 39.21 25.08
C ARG A 306 -6.26 39.97 24.05
N THR A 307 -6.74 41.15 23.72
CA THR A 307 -6.03 42.20 23.00
C THR A 307 -4.73 42.55 23.73
N SER A 308 -3.68 41.74 23.56
CA SER A 308 -2.34 42.13 23.97
C SER A 308 -1.78 43.06 22.90
N LYS A 309 -1.70 44.34 23.27
CA LYS A 309 -1.07 45.43 22.54
C LYS A 309 0.24 44.98 21.87
N LYS A 310 0.40 45.42 20.63
CA LYS A 310 1.63 45.47 19.83
C LYS A 310 2.87 45.70 20.69
N THR A 311 3.85 44.82 20.57
CA THR A 311 5.27 45.20 20.63
C THR A 311 6.06 44.19 19.80
N GLY A 312 6.73 44.70 18.77
CA GLY A 312 7.43 43.91 17.76
C GLY A 312 8.58 43.08 18.34
N GLY A 313 8.80 41.92 17.76
CA GLY A 313 9.90 41.03 18.14
C GLY A 313 10.06 39.91 17.14
N ASN A 314 10.77 40.19 16.05
CA ASN A 314 11.14 39.26 15.00
C ASN A 314 12.00 38.12 15.58
N ARG A 315 11.39 37.01 16.01
CA ARG A 315 12.10 35.81 16.50
C ARG A 315 12.51 34.96 15.30
N LYS A 316 13.62 35.33 14.66
CA LYS A 316 14.35 34.45 13.74
C LYS A 316 14.77 33.18 14.49
N HIS A 317 14.39 32.02 13.94
CA HIS A 317 14.89 30.71 14.34
C HIS A 317 16.42 30.71 14.40
N ARG A 318 16.98 30.59 15.61
CA ARG A 318 18.42 30.40 15.81
C ARG A 318 18.73 28.92 15.58
N THR A 319 19.35 28.62 14.44
CA THR A 319 19.93 27.31 14.14
C THR A 319 21.00 26.93 15.18
N HIS A 320 21.05 25.64 15.53
CA HIS A 320 21.86 25.06 16.61
C HIS A 320 23.36 25.40 16.56
N LYS A 321 23.90 25.84 15.42
CA LYS A 321 25.32 26.23 15.27
C LYS A 321 25.70 27.48 16.09
N ASN A 322 24.79 28.42 16.28
CA ASN A 322 25.09 29.69 16.97
C ASN A 322 25.06 29.61 18.51
N LYS A 323 24.55 28.51 19.09
CA LYS A 323 24.52 28.30 20.55
C LYS A 323 25.91 27.95 21.08
N LYS A 324 26.71 27.16 20.34
CA LYS A 324 28.09 26.78 20.73
C LYS A 324 29.05 27.99 20.73
N GLN A 325 28.98 28.88 19.74
CA GLN A 325 29.80 30.11 19.70
C GLN A 325 29.50 31.07 20.86
N SER A 326 28.21 31.22 21.22
CA SER A 326 27.79 32.09 22.33
C SER A 326 28.25 31.58 23.70
N ILE A 327 28.33 30.26 23.88
CA ILE A 327 28.81 29.65 25.12
C ILE A 327 30.33 29.87 25.22
N TYR A 328 31.09 29.60 24.15
CA TYR A 328 32.53 29.83 24.10
C TYR A 328 32.91 31.29 24.44
N ASN A 329 32.23 32.27 23.84
CA ASN A 329 32.51 33.69 24.09
C ASN A 329 32.14 34.15 25.52
N LYS A 330 31.17 33.50 26.17
CA LYS A 330 30.84 33.76 27.59
C LYS A 330 31.90 33.17 28.52
N THR A 331 32.43 31.99 28.22
CA THR A 331 33.47 31.34 29.04
C THR A 331 34.80 32.11 28.97
N VAL A 332 35.21 32.57 27.77
CA VAL A 332 36.42 33.37 27.58
C VAL A 332 36.33 34.73 28.29
N ARG A 333 35.18 35.42 28.24
CA ARG A 333 34.97 36.69 28.97
C ARG A 333 34.97 36.52 30.50
N ARG A 334 34.49 35.38 31.03
CA ARG A 334 34.51 35.10 32.48
C ARG A 334 35.93 34.83 32.99
N ASN A 335 36.76 34.13 32.21
CA ASN A 335 38.15 33.88 32.59
C ASN A 335 39.01 35.14 32.53
N LYS A 336 38.80 36.01 31.53
CA LYS A 336 39.53 37.30 31.42
C LYS A 336 39.23 38.25 32.59
N ARG A 337 38.01 38.23 33.14
CA ARG A 337 37.65 38.98 34.36
C ARG A 337 38.18 38.38 35.66
N ARG A 338 38.50 37.08 35.68
CA ARG A 338 39.07 36.40 36.85
C ARG A 338 40.57 36.63 36.97
N THR A 339 41.29 36.72 35.84
CA THR A 339 42.71 37.07 35.82
C THR A 339 42.97 38.54 36.16
N LEU A 340 42.10 39.46 35.74
CA LEU A 340 42.17 40.88 36.10
C LEU A 340 41.79 41.21 37.57
N ARG A 341 41.32 40.23 38.35
CA ARG A 341 41.03 40.39 39.79
C ARG A 341 42.08 39.74 40.71
N LYS A 342 43.13 39.16 40.11
CA LYS A 342 44.24 38.51 40.82
C LYS A 342 45.58 39.23 40.61
N GLN A 343 45.57 40.39 39.96
CA GLN A 343 46.64 41.40 39.97
C GLN A 343 46.13 42.58 40.78
#